data_AF-A0A077Z4H6-F1
#
_entry.id   AF-A0A077Z4H6-F1
#
_cell.length_a   1.000
_cell.length_b   1.000
_cell.length_c   1.000
_cell.angle_alpha   90.00
_cell.angle_beta   90.00
_cell.angle_gamma   90.00
#
_symmetry.space_group_name_H-M   'P 1'
#
loop_
_entity.id
_entity.type
_entity.pdbx_description
1 polymer ?
#
loop_
_entity_poly.entity_id
_entity_poly.type
_entity_poly.pdbx_seq_one_letter_code
_entity_poly.pdbx_strand_id
1 'polypeptide(L)'
;MALKQESVPLQPKRTLEDIKHAVVTMKNQDEAEYIKFKNFLHGIDPTLRSPVKKLSNPAALGLGGFGAAVFMLQLKNMGLVSPGPTLWMALVLGGLLQLFAGLQEFKTGNNFGYTAFSCFGGVWLCFGLIPLGEQAKLYKFVAPDMGAVLIIFTLFTFVFLYPAANIDLALFLMFFDLFIAFVVADVAHFMDHEAGRPVETASAVIFIIGGVLAWYNMAHIIYLDVFQRDVLPVGPAPLKKLCGRRYIVNDHFEHA
;
A
#
# COMPACT_ATOMS: atom_id res chain seq x y z
N MET A 1 -43.07 -5.91 -39.92
CA MET A 1 -42.79 -7.03 -39.00
C MET A 1 -41.40 -6.79 -38.44
N ALA A 2 -41.29 -6.20 -37.24
CA ALA A 2 -39.98 -5.95 -36.64
C ALA A 2 -39.37 -7.30 -36.24
N LEU A 3 -38.19 -7.62 -36.78
CA LEU A 3 -37.43 -8.81 -36.41
C LEU A 3 -37.09 -8.69 -34.92
N LYS A 4 -37.72 -9.52 -34.08
CA LYS A 4 -37.29 -9.70 -32.69
C LYS A 4 -35.84 -10.16 -32.74
N GLN A 5 -34.93 -9.29 -32.33
CA GLN A 5 -33.55 -9.67 -32.09
C GLN A 5 -33.58 -10.66 -30.93
N GLU A 6 -33.43 -11.94 -31.26
CA GLU A 6 -33.36 -13.01 -30.28
C GLU A 6 -32.06 -12.79 -29.49
N SER A 7 -32.17 -12.23 -28.29
CA SER A 7 -31.01 -12.01 -27.44
C SER A 7 -30.47 -13.37 -27.04
N VAL A 8 -29.36 -13.78 -27.66
CA VAL A 8 -28.61 -14.98 -27.25
C VAL A 8 -28.26 -14.81 -25.77
N PRO A 9 -28.74 -15.70 -24.87
CA PRO A 9 -28.44 -15.58 -23.45
C PRO A 9 -26.93 -15.61 -23.26
N LEU A 10 -26.39 -14.60 -22.56
CA LEU A 10 -24.98 -14.56 -22.20
C LEU A 10 -24.64 -15.83 -21.44
N GLN A 11 -23.77 -16.66 -22.04
CA GLN A 11 -23.26 -17.85 -21.37
C GLN A 11 -22.57 -17.43 -20.05
N PRO A 12 -22.70 -18.23 -18.97
CA PRO A 12 -22.06 -17.93 -17.70
C PRO A 12 -20.56 -17.67 -17.90
N LYS A 13 -20.07 -16.55 -17.37
CA LYS A 13 -18.66 -16.17 -17.49
C LYS A 13 -17.81 -17.22 -16.80
N ARG A 14 -17.08 -18.02 -17.59
CA ARG A 14 -16.17 -19.04 -17.05
C ARG A 14 -15.07 -18.36 -16.23
N THR A 15 -14.82 -18.90 -15.04
CA THR A 15 -13.74 -18.43 -14.17
C THR A 15 -12.39 -18.93 -14.68
N LEU A 16 -11.28 -18.33 -14.20
CA LEU A 16 -9.94 -18.81 -14.51
C LEU A 16 -9.75 -20.27 -14.06
N GLU A 17 -10.38 -20.67 -12.95
CA GLU A 17 -10.33 -22.04 -12.45
C GLU A 17 -11.09 -23.01 -13.36
N ASP A 18 -12.24 -22.60 -13.91
CA ASP A 18 -12.96 -23.41 -14.91
C ASP A 18 -12.11 -23.63 -16.17
N ILE A 19 -11.37 -22.60 -16.61
CA ILE A 19 -10.46 -22.69 -17.75
C ILE A 19 -9.30 -23.64 -17.43
N LYS A 20 -8.64 -23.47 -16.27
CA LYS A 20 -7.56 -24.36 -15.83
C LYS A 20 -8.03 -25.81 -15.77
N HIS A 21 -9.19 -26.05 -15.15
CA HIS A 21 -9.78 -27.38 -15.05
C HIS A 21 -10.06 -27.95 -16.43
N ALA A 22 -10.68 -27.19 -17.34
CA ALA A 22 -10.97 -27.64 -18.71
C ALA A 22 -9.69 -28.00 -19.49
N VAL A 23 -8.63 -27.19 -19.37
CA VAL A 23 -7.33 -27.47 -20.02
C VAL A 23 -6.69 -28.74 -19.48
N VAL A 24 -6.77 -28.96 -18.15
CA VAL A 24 -6.27 -30.19 -17.52
C VAL A 24 -7.10 -31.40 -17.94
N THR A 25 -8.43 -31.28 -17.96
CA THR A 25 -9.34 -32.34 -18.42
C THR A 25 -9.04 -32.73 -19.87
N MET A 26 -8.91 -31.77 -20.78
CA MET A 26 -8.58 -32.03 -22.19
C MET A 26 -7.23 -32.74 -22.32
N LYS A 27 -6.20 -32.29 -21.58
CA LYS A 27 -4.89 -32.97 -21.54
C LYS A 27 -5.00 -34.43 -21.12
N ASN A 28 -5.85 -34.73 -20.13
CA ASN A 28 -6.02 -36.09 -19.61
C ASN A 28 -6.91 -36.97 -20.50
N GLN A 29 -7.82 -36.37 -21.28
CA GLN A 29 -8.73 -37.09 -22.17
C GLN A 29 -8.12 -37.39 -23.54
N ASP A 30 -7.50 -36.40 -24.17
CA ASP A 30 -6.90 -36.51 -25.50
C ASP A 30 -5.62 -35.65 -25.55
N GLU A 31 -4.48 -36.32 -25.41
CA GLU A 31 -3.18 -35.66 -25.45
C GLU A 31 -2.88 -35.05 -26.83
N ALA A 32 -3.38 -35.65 -27.92
CA ALA A 32 -3.15 -35.14 -29.28
C ALA A 32 -3.96 -33.85 -29.51
N GLU A 33 -5.22 -33.81 -29.06
CA GLU A 33 -6.04 -32.59 -29.09
C GLU A 33 -5.43 -31.51 -28.20
N TYR A 34 -4.95 -31.86 -27.00
CA TYR A 34 -4.23 -30.92 -26.14
C TYR A 34 -2.98 -30.36 -26.81
N ILE A 35 -2.17 -31.18 -27.48
CA ILE A 35 -0.98 -30.71 -28.22
C ILE A 35 -1.38 -29.77 -29.36
N LYS A 36 -2.45 -30.08 -30.10
CA LYS A 36 -2.97 -29.21 -31.17
C LYS A 36 -3.42 -27.87 -30.62
N PHE A 37 -4.22 -27.87 -29.54
CA PHE A 37 -4.67 -26.67 -28.85
C PHE A 37 -3.49 -25.86 -28.31
N LYS A 38 -2.51 -26.52 -27.69
CA LYS A 38 -1.29 -25.90 -27.17
C LYS A 38 -0.48 -25.22 -28.29
N ASN A 39 -0.32 -25.87 -29.43
CA ASN A 39 0.39 -25.31 -30.59
C ASN A 39 -0.40 -24.14 -31.21
N PHE A 40 -1.73 -24.25 -31.26
CA PHE A 40 -2.60 -23.15 -31.68
C PHE A 40 -2.43 -21.92 -30.79
N LEU A 41 -2.50 -22.10 -29.46
CA LEU A 41 -2.26 -21.01 -28.50
C LEU A 41 -0.87 -20.40 -28.69
N HIS A 42 0.16 -21.23 -28.86
CA HIS A 42 1.52 -20.73 -29.09
C HIS A 42 1.69 -20.00 -30.43
N GLY A 43 0.90 -20.36 -31.45
CA GLY A 43 0.83 -19.64 -32.71
C GLY A 43 0.17 -18.26 -32.58
N ILE A 44 -0.79 -18.10 -31.66
CA ILE A 44 -1.41 -16.82 -31.33
C ILE A 44 -0.45 -15.94 -30.53
N ASP A 45 0.13 -16.50 -29.48
CA ASP A 45 1.05 -15.78 -28.59
C ASP A 45 2.24 -16.69 -28.21
N PRO A 46 3.40 -16.46 -28.85
CA PRO A 46 4.62 -17.19 -28.52
C PRO A 46 5.07 -17.01 -27.06
N THR A 47 4.65 -15.95 -26.38
CA THR A 47 5.03 -15.65 -24.99
C THR A 47 4.29 -16.48 -23.95
N LEU A 48 3.24 -17.23 -24.33
CA LEU A 48 2.52 -18.13 -23.42
C LEU A 48 3.42 -19.22 -22.80
N ARG A 49 4.61 -19.47 -23.37
CA ARG A 49 5.64 -20.36 -22.80
C ARG A 49 6.69 -19.65 -21.96
N SER A 50 6.85 -18.34 -22.11
CA SER A 50 7.83 -17.59 -21.37
C SER A 50 7.42 -17.60 -19.89
N PRO A 51 8.28 -18.05 -18.97
CA PRO A 51 7.99 -17.90 -17.55
C PRO A 51 7.71 -16.42 -17.29
N VAL A 52 6.55 -16.11 -16.68
CA VAL A 52 6.24 -14.74 -16.27
C VAL A 52 7.40 -14.27 -15.41
N LYS A 53 8.09 -13.22 -15.85
CA LYS A 53 9.24 -12.69 -15.14
C LYS A 53 8.77 -12.24 -13.75
N LYS A 54 9.12 -13.00 -12.72
CA LYS A 54 8.85 -12.63 -11.34
C LYS A 54 9.72 -11.44 -10.98
N LEU A 55 9.09 -10.30 -10.72
CA LEU A 55 9.74 -9.12 -10.16
C LEU A 55 9.66 -9.16 -8.63
N SER A 56 10.65 -8.57 -7.97
CA SER A 56 10.58 -8.33 -6.52
C SER A 56 9.46 -7.35 -6.20
N ASN A 57 8.83 -7.49 -5.03
CA ASN A 57 7.83 -6.55 -4.54
C ASN A 57 8.51 -5.34 -3.88
N PRO A 58 8.45 -4.13 -4.48
CA PRO A 58 9.11 -2.95 -3.92
C PRO A 58 8.52 -2.49 -2.59
N ALA A 59 7.27 -2.86 -2.28
CA ALA A 59 6.61 -2.45 -1.05
C ALA A 59 7.38 -2.85 0.21
N ALA A 60 8.04 -4.02 0.22
CA ALA A 60 8.88 -4.42 1.35
C ALA A 60 9.97 -3.40 1.66
N LEU A 61 10.61 -2.85 0.62
CA LEU A 61 11.66 -1.83 0.74
C LEU A 61 11.08 -0.53 1.33
N GLY A 62 9.95 -0.08 0.78
CA GLY A 62 9.30 1.16 1.20
C GLY A 62 8.80 1.09 2.65
N LEU A 63 8.20 -0.03 3.03
CA LEU A 63 7.70 -0.27 4.39
C LEU A 63 8.83 -0.40 5.42
N GLY A 64 9.95 -1.01 5.03
CA GLY A 64 11.14 -1.11 5.88
C GLY A 64 11.71 0.27 6.24
N GLY A 65 11.91 1.11 5.22
CA GLY A 65 12.41 2.48 5.40
C GLY A 65 11.45 3.36 6.18
N PHE A 66 10.15 3.27 5.87
CA PHE A 66 9.09 3.96 6.60
C PHE A 66 9.08 3.62 8.08
N GLY A 67 8.99 2.32 8.43
CA GLY A 67 8.92 1.90 9.84
C GLY A 67 10.13 2.37 10.64
N ALA A 68 11.33 2.32 10.06
CA ALA A 68 12.55 2.79 10.71
C ALA A 68 12.56 4.30 10.95
N ALA A 69 12.12 5.09 9.97
CA ALA A 69 12.06 6.55 10.10
C ALA A 69 10.99 6.99 11.13
N VAL A 70 9.81 6.35 11.11
CA VAL A 70 8.77 6.55 12.11
C VAL A 70 9.32 6.29 13.50
N PHE A 71 9.88 5.10 13.73
CA PHE A 71 10.38 4.70 15.04
C PHE A 71 11.40 5.72 15.57
N MET A 72 12.34 6.13 14.73
CA MET A 72 13.38 7.09 15.13
C MET A 72 12.80 8.48 15.46
N LEU A 73 11.91 9.00 14.62
CA LEU A 73 11.27 10.30 14.86
C LEU A 73 10.48 10.31 16.17
N GLN A 74 9.78 9.21 16.48
CA GLN A 74 8.98 9.14 17.70
C GLN A 74 9.84 8.98 18.95
N LEU A 75 10.93 8.22 18.90
CA LEU A 75 11.89 8.22 20.00
C LEU A 75 12.45 9.63 20.27
N LYS A 76 12.66 10.43 19.22
CA LYS A 76 13.11 11.83 19.35
C LYS A 76 12.02 12.71 19.96
N ASN A 77 10.76 12.53 19.56
CA ASN A 77 9.63 13.29 20.13
C ASN A 77 9.40 12.95 21.61
N MET A 78 9.67 11.69 22.02
CA MET A 78 9.70 11.27 23.42
C MET A 78 10.95 11.72 24.19
N GLY A 79 11.91 12.40 23.55
CA GLY A 79 13.14 12.87 24.18
C GLY A 79 14.19 11.78 24.45
N LEU A 80 14.04 10.60 23.86
CA LEU A 80 14.93 9.44 24.08
C LEU A 80 16.15 9.43 23.17
N VAL A 81 16.10 10.14 22.04
CA VAL A 81 17.21 10.23 21.07
C VAL A 81 17.40 11.65 20.56
N SER A 82 18.63 11.98 20.16
CA SER A 82 18.98 13.31 19.65
C SER A 82 18.46 13.53 18.21
N PRO A 83 18.32 14.80 17.77
CA PRO A 83 17.78 15.11 16.44
C PRO A 83 18.68 14.68 15.27
N GLY A 84 20.00 14.58 15.49
CA GLY A 84 20.97 14.30 14.42
C GLY A 84 20.68 12.99 13.67
N PRO A 85 20.67 11.83 14.35
CA PRO A 85 20.32 10.56 13.71
C PRO A 85 18.90 10.55 13.11
N THR A 86 17.94 11.18 13.79
CA THR A 86 16.54 11.28 13.34
C THR A 86 16.43 11.94 11.98
N LEU A 87 17.15 13.04 11.78
CA LEU A 87 17.21 13.78 10.52
C LEU A 87 17.71 12.89 9.37
N TRP A 88 18.77 12.12 9.58
CA TRP A 88 19.32 11.24 8.55
C TRP A 88 18.43 10.03 8.27
N MET A 89 17.79 9.47 9.30
CA MET A 89 16.82 8.39 9.14
C MET A 89 15.61 8.84 8.31
N ALA A 90 15.14 10.08 8.53
CA ALA A 90 14.11 10.69 7.70
C ALA A 90 14.58 10.86 6.24
N LEU A 91 15.74 11.47 6.00
CA LEU A 91 16.21 11.72 4.63
C LEU A 91 16.48 10.42 3.84
N VAL A 92 17.14 9.44 4.46
CA VAL A 92 17.66 8.28 3.76
C VAL A 92 16.65 7.13 3.73
N LEU A 93 16.17 6.70 4.90
CA LEU A 93 15.28 5.53 4.99
C LEU A 93 13.83 5.89 4.73
N GLY A 94 13.32 6.92 5.42
CA GLY A 94 11.98 7.41 5.19
C GLY A 94 11.84 8.05 3.81
N GLY A 95 12.86 8.79 3.37
CA GLY A 95 12.81 9.60 2.16
C GLY A 95 13.25 8.83 0.91
N LEU A 96 14.56 8.77 0.68
CA LEU A 96 15.14 8.24 -0.56
C LEU A 96 14.80 6.76 -0.79
N LEU A 97 14.96 5.92 0.22
CA LEU A 97 14.68 4.49 0.12
C LEU A 97 13.20 4.23 -0.21
N GLN A 98 12.30 4.95 0.46
CA GLN A 98 10.86 4.86 0.21
C GLN A 98 10.50 5.41 -1.17
N LEU A 99 11.09 6.54 -1.59
CA LEU A 99 10.88 7.08 -2.93
C LEU A 99 11.33 6.09 -4.01
N PHE A 100 12.47 5.43 -3.83
CA PHE A 100 12.93 4.39 -4.75
C PHE A 100 11.97 3.20 -4.80
N ALA A 101 11.42 2.76 -3.66
CA ALA A 101 10.38 1.74 -3.64
C ALA A 101 9.16 2.18 -4.47
N GLY A 102 8.67 3.41 -4.26
CA GLY A 102 7.57 3.99 -5.04
C GLY A 102 7.84 3.97 -6.53
N LEU A 103 9.01 4.45 -6.98
CA LEU A 103 9.38 4.44 -8.40
C LEU A 103 9.43 3.03 -9.01
N GLN A 104 9.79 2.01 -8.23
CA GLN A 104 9.77 0.62 -8.72
C GLN A 104 8.36 0.03 -8.80
N GLU A 105 7.39 0.50 -8.00
CA GLU A 105 5.98 0.07 -8.09
C GLU A 105 5.34 0.43 -9.44
N PHE A 106 5.86 1.45 -10.13
CA PHE A 106 5.41 1.74 -11.50
C PHE A 106 5.59 0.53 -12.43
N LYS A 107 6.64 -0.27 -12.23
CA LYS A 107 6.94 -1.47 -13.04
C LYS A 107 6.04 -2.65 -12.71
N THR A 108 5.35 -2.63 -11.56
CA THR A 108 4.42 -3.68 -11.13
C THR A 108 2.96 -3.33 -11.48
N GLY A 109 2.70 -2.10 -11.96
CA GLY A 109 1.34 -1.59 -12.19
C GLY A 109 0.57 -1.26 -10.91
N ASN A 110 1.26 -1.20 -9.76
CA ASN A 110 0.66 -0.94 -8.46
C ASN A 110 0.58 0.56 -8.17
N ASN A 111 -0.52 1.19 -8.61
CA ASN A 111 -0.73 2.63 -8.39
C ASN A 111 -0.82 3.01 -6.90
N PHE A 112 -1.39 2.14 -6.06
CA PHE A 112 -1.46 2.38 -4.62
C PHE A 112 -0.05 2.48 -4.02
N GLY A 113 0.78 1.46 -4.26
CA GLY A 113 2.16 1.43 -3.76
C GLY A 113 3.00 2.56 -4.34
N TYR A 114 2.89 2.81 -5.65
CA TYR A 114 3.59 3.90 -6.33
C TYR A 114 3.31 5.24 -5.65
N THR A 115 2.04 5.63 -5.54
CA THR A 115 1.67 6.93 -4.97
C THR A 115 1.94 6.97 -3.48
N ALA A 116 1.64 5.91 -2.71
CA ALA A 116 1.88 5.89 -1.28
C ALA A 116 3.38 6.09 -0.97
N PHE A 117 4.25 5.23 -1.49
CA PHE A 117 5.67 5.31 -1.17
C PHE A 117 6.34 6.57 -1.72
N SER A 118 5.93 7.08 -2.88
CA SER A 118 6.46 8.34 -3.39
C SER A 118 6.01 9.55 -2.58
N CYS A 119 4.73 9.63 -2.21
CA CYS A 119 4.21 10.74 -1.39
C CYS A 119 4.81 10.71 0.01
N PHE A 120 4.77 9.58 0.71
CA PHE A 120 5.36 9.46 2.05
C PHE A 120 6.89 9.59 2.02
N GLY A 121 7.56 9.14 0.96
CA GLY A 121 8.97 9.46 0.73
C GLY A 121 9.22 10.96 0.68
N GLY A 122 8.36 11.70 -0.04
CA GLY A 122 8.36 13.17 -0.03
C GLY A 122 8.14 13.76 1.36
N VAL A 123 7.18 13.24 2.14
CA VAL A 123 6.91 13.66 3.53
C VAL A 123 8.17 13.53 4.40
N TRP A 124 8.86 12.40 4.34
CA TRP A 124 10.09 12.19 5.11
C TRP A 124 11.25 13.07 4.67
N LEU A 125 11.36 13.32 3.35
CA LEU A 125 12.31 14.32 2.85
C LEU A 125 11.99 15.70 3.43
N CYS A 126 10.72 16.10 3.52
CA CYS A 126 10.34 17.35 4.19
C CYS A 126 10.74 17.36 5.67
N PHE A 127 10.47 16.31 6.44
CA PHE A 127 10.86 16.23 7.85
C PHE A 127 12.36 16.33 8.08
N GLY A 128 13.19 15.82 7.16
CA GLY A 128 14.64 15.97 7.23
C GLY A 128 15.16 17.31 6.70
N LEU A 129 14.58 17.83 5.62
CA LEU A 129 15.04 19.05 4.94
C LEU A 129 14.56 20.33 5.62
N ILE A 130 13.40 20.34 6.28
CA ILE A 130 12.89 21.55 6.94
C ILE A 130 13.84 22.02 8.07
N PRO A 131 14.29 21.16 8.99
CA PRO A 131 15.28 21.56 10.00
C PRO A 131 16.63 21.95 9.38
N LEU A 132 17.04 21.28 8.29
CA LEU A 132 18.28 21.65 7.58
C LEU A 132 18.19 23.04 6.95
N GLY A 133 17.05 23.40 6.36
CA GLY A 133 16.84 24.71 5.75
C GLY A 133 16.95 25.84 6.77
N GLU A 134 16.43 25.64 7.98
CA GLU A 134 16.60 26.58 9.09
C GLU A 134 18.06 26.65 9.56
N GLN A 135 18.73 25.51 9.77
CA GLN A 135 20.15 25.47 10.16
C GLN A 135 21.06 26.14 9.12
N ALA A 136 20.72 25.99 7.83
CA ALA A 136 21.39 26.65 6.72
C ALA A 136 21.00 28.13 6.56
N LYS A 137 20.14 28.67 7.44
CA LYS A 137 19.67 30.07 7.44
C LYS A 137 18.92 30.49 6.16
N LEU A 138 18.26 29.54 5.48
CA LEU A 138 17.45 29.84 4.30
C LEU A 138 16.15 30.57 4.67
N TYR A 139 15.59 30.25 5.83
CA TYR A 139 14.43 30.87 6.45
C TYR A 139 14.50 30.68 7.97
N LYS A 140 13.59 31.32 8.70
CA LYS A 140 13.37 31.07 10.14
C LYS A 140 12.14 30.21 10.30
N PHE A 141 12.22 29.15 11.11
CA PHE A 141 11.06 28.30 11.35
C PHE A 141 10.02 29.02 12.20
N VAL A 142 8.75 28.87 11.82
CA VAL A 142 7.60 29.44 12.54
C VAL A 142 6.66 28.28 12.87
N ALA A 143 6.36 28.10 14.16
CA ALA A 143 5.64 26.91 14.64
C ALA A 143 4.28 26.66 13.94
N PRO A 144 3.43 27.68 13.68
CA PRO A 144 2.22 27.52 12.87
C PRO A 144 2.41 26.81 11.52
N ASP A 145 3.53 27.03 10.83
CA ASP A 145 3.77 26.47 9.50
C ASP A 145 3.89 24.94 9.55
N MET A 146 4.48 24.40 10.62
CA MET A 146 4.55 22.95 10.84
C MET A 146 3.15 22.36 11.07
N GLY A 147 2.24 23.09 11.71
CA GLY A 147 0.86 22.66 11.88
C GLY A 147 0.13 22.52 10.55
N ALA A 148 0.34 23.48 9.63
CA ALA A 148 -0.20 23.38 8.28
C ALA A 148 0.37 22.18 7.51
N VAL A 149 1.66 21.90 7.67
CA VAL A 149 2.33 20.73 7.07
C VAL A 149 1.75 19.41 7.64
N LEU A 150 1.54 19.31 8.96
CA LEU A 150 0.94 18.13 9.58
C LEU A 150 -0.48 17.88 9.07
N ILE A 151 -1.32 18.92 8.96
CA ILE A 151 -2.68 18.81 8.40
C ILE A 151 -2.64 18.25 6.97
N ILE A 152 -1.71 18.71 6.12
CA ILE A 152 -1.55 18.18 4.76
C ILE A 152 -1.24 16.68 4.80
N PHE A 153 -0.38 16.23 5.72
CA PHE A 153 -0.04 14.81 5.87
C PHE A 153 -1.21 13.98 6.41
N THR A 154 -2.01 14.55 7.32
CA THR A 154 -3.27 13.95 7.80
C THR A 154 -4.24 13.71 6.64
N LEU A 155 -4.46 14.73 5.81
CA LEU A 155 -5.33 14.64 4.63
C LEU A 155 -4.79 13.66 3.59
N PHE A 156 -3.48 13.65 3.33
CA PHE A 156 -2.88 12.64 2.47
C PHE A 156 -3.13 11.23 2.98
N THR A 157 -2.92 11.00 4.28
CA THR A 157 -3.13 9.68 4.88
C THR A 157 -4.59 9.25 4.79
N PHE A 158 -5.54 10.17 4.98
CA PHE A 158 -6.96 9.91 4.84
C PHE A 158 -7.35 9.35 3.46
N VAL A 159 -6.76 9.87 2.38
CA VAL A 159 -7.02 9.41 1.00
C VAL A 159 -6.65 7.92 0.81
N PHE A 160 -5.64 7.42 1.53
CA PHE A 160 -5.20 6.02 1.43
C PHE A 160 -6.04 5.04 2.25
N LEU A 161 -6.84 5.50 3.22
CA LEU A 161 -7.62 4.62 4.10
C LEU A 161 -8.60 3.73 3.33
N TYR A 162 -9.41 4.34 2.45
CA TYR A 162 -10.45 3.61 1.73
C TYR A 162 -9.87 2.57 0.75
N PRO A 163 -8.86 2.90 -0.09
CA PRO A 163 -8.16 1.91 -0.89
C PRO A 163 -7.51 0.81 -0.04
N ALA A 164 -6.83 1.14 1.07
CA ALA A 164 -6.19 0.15 1.94
C ALA A 164 -7.22 -0.85 2.51
N ALA A 165 -8.41 -0.38 2.90
CA ALA A 165 -9.51 -1.22 3.38
C ALA A 165 -10.07 -2.22 2.32
N ASN A 166 -9.69 -2.06 1.05
CA ASN A 166 -10.05 -2.97 -0.06
C ASN A 166 -8.91 -3.93 -0.46
N ILE A 167 -7.71 -3.77 0.10
CA ILE A 167 -6.54 -4.60 -0.20
C ILE A 167 -6.44 -5.74 0.84
N ASP A 168 -6.11 -5.43 2.09
CA ASP A 168 -5.95 -6.38 3.20
C ASP A 168 -6.10 -5.69 4.57
N LEU A 169 -6.20 -6.48 5.65
CA LEU A 169 -6.45 -5.94 7.00
C LEU A 169 -5.20 -5.28 7.61
N ALA A 170 -4.02 -5.88 7.48
CA ALA A 170 -2.79 -5.36 8.07
C ALA A 170 -2.40 -4.01 7.48
N LEU A 171 -2.54 -3.84 6.16
CA LEU A 171 -2.31 -2.58 5.48
C LEU A 171 -3.33 -1.52 5.88
N PHE A 172 -4.61 -1.90 5.99
CA PHE A 172 -5.64 -1.00 6.49
C PHE A 172 -5.35 -0.54 7.92
N LEU A 173 -5.00 -1.46 8.82
CA LEU A 173 -4.66 -1.13 10.21
C LEU A 173 -3.45 -0.19 10.27
N MET A 174 -2.43 -0.41 9.43
CA MET A 174 -1.28 0.48 9.35
C MET A 174 -1.68 1.91 8.94
N PHE A 175 -2.49 2.07 7.89
CA PHE A 175 -2.95 3.40 7.47
C PHE A 175 -3.93 4.04 8.44
N PHE A 176 -4.80 3.24 9.07
CA PHE A 176 -5.74 3.71 10.08
C PHE A 176 -5.01 4.21 11.33
N ASP A 177 -4.06 3.44 11.84
CA ASP A 177 -3.18 3.84 12.93
C ASP A 177 -2.43 5.13 12.58
N LEU A 178 -1.83 5.18 11.39
CA LEU A 178 -1.11 6.36 10.91
C LEU A 178 -2.01 7.60 10.84
N PHE A 179 -3.24 7.45 10.36
CA PHE A 179 -4.21 8.55 10.32
C PHE A 179 -4.57 9.05 11.72
N ILE A 180 -4.86 8.14 12.65
CA ILE A 180 -5.14 8.51 14.05
C ILE A 180 -3.92 9.18 14.68
N ALA A 181 -2.72 8.68 14.45
CA ALA A 181 -1.48 9.27 14.96
C ALA A 181 -1.31 10.71 14.47
N PHE A 182 -1.55 10.96 13.17
CA PHE A 182 -1.53 12.30 12.59
C PHE A 182 -2.60 13.24 13.17
N VAL A 183 -3.84 12.76 13.34
CA VAL A 183 -4.91 13.56 13.99
C VAL A 183 -4.53 13.93 15.41
N VAL A 184 -3.98 12.99 16.19
CA VAL A 184 -3.54 13.27 17.58
C VAL A 184 -2.35 14.23 17.59
N ALA A 185 -1.44 14.12 16.62
CA ALA A 185 -0.31 15.05 16.47
C ALA A 185 -0.77 16.47 16.07
N ASP A 186 -1.75 16.59 15.17
CA ASP A 186 -2.37 17.87 14.83
C ASP A 186 -2.97 18.53 16.07
N VAL A 187 -3.75 17.78 16.85
CA VAL A 187 -4.33 18.27 18.12
C VAL A 187 -3.23 18.72 19.07
N ALA A 188 -2.18 17.91 19.27
CA ALA A 188 -1.06 18.25 20.14
C ALA A 188 -0.35 19.54 19.70
N HIS A 189 -0.18 19.75 18.40
CA HIS A 189 0.53 20.90 17.82
C HIS A 189 -0.20 22.24 18.04
N PHE A 190 -1.53 22.23 18.03
CA PHE A 190 -2.35 23.44 18.25
C PHE A 190 -2.73 23.68 19.71
N MET A 191 -2.34 22.79 20.62
CA MET A 191 -2.50 22.99 22.06
C MET A 191 -1.37 23.86 22.64
N ASP A 192 -1.65 24.49 23.79
CA ASP A 192 -0.61 25.15 24.58
C ASP A 192 0.48 24.15 24.97
N HIS A 193 1.74 24.59 24.95
CA HIS A 193 2.92 23.73 25.11
C HIS A 193 2.79 22.74 26.28
N GLU A 194 2.47 23.21 27.50
CA GLU A 194 2.37 22.34 28.68
C GLU A 194 1.23 21.31 28.58
N ALA A 195 0.11 21.67 27.97
CA ALA A 195 -1.03 20.77 27.77
C ALA A 195 -0.82 19.80 26.59
N GLY A 196 -0.05 20.22 25.59
CA GLY A 196 0.22 19.46 24.37
C GLY A 196 1.22 18.31 24.55
N ARG A 197 2.18 18.40 25.48
CA ARG A 197 3.25 17.39 25.65
C ARG A 197 2.74 15.96 25.91
N PRO A 198 1.74 15.73 26.78
CA PRO A 198 1.17 14.39 26.95
C PRO A 198 0.48 13.88 25.67
N VAL A 199 -0.15 14.76 24.90
CA VAL A 199 -0.84 14.42 23.65
C VAL A 199 0.17 14.12 22.54
N GLU A 200 1.27 14.89 22.46
CA GLU A 200 2.40 14.62 21.57
C GLU A 200 2.99 13.24 21.85
N THR A 201 3.19 12.91 23.14
CA THR A 201 3.69 11.60 23.57
C THR A 201 2.72 10.47 23.21
N ALA A 202 1.42 10.69 23.38
CA ALA A 202 0.41 9.72 22.96
C ALA A 202 0.45 9.50 21.44
N SER A 203 0.56 10.57 20.64
CA SER A 203 0.73 10.46 19.19
C SER A 203 1.97 9.64 18.82
N ALA A 204 3.08 9.87 19.54
CA ALA A 204 4.35 9.19 19.29
C ALA A 204 4.24 7.68 19.58
N VAL A 205 3.51 7.27 20.62
CA VAL A 205 3.25 5.85 20.89
C VAL A 205 2.42 5.22 19.78
N ILE A 206 1.38 5.91 19.30
CA ILE A 206 0.52 5.42 18.21
C ILE A 206 1.36 5.27 16.93
N PHE A 207 2.12 6.29 16.55
CA PHE A 207 3.04 6.20 15.41
C PHE A 207 4.03 5.02 15.53
N ILE A 208 4.56 4.71 16.72
CA ILE A 208 5.43 3.53 16.90
C ILE A 208 4.68 2.23 16.56
N ILE A 209 3.41 2.11 16.94
CA ILE A 209 2.56 0.97 16.57
C ILE A 209 2.45 0.90 15.03
N GLY A 210 2.18 2.01 14.36
CA GLY A 210 2.18 2.11 12.90
C GLY A 210 3.51 1.71 12.25
N GLY A 211 4.63 2.10 12.84
CA GLY A 211 5.97 1.68 12.39
C GLY A 211 6.19 0.17 12.51
N VAL A 212 5.71 -0.44 13.58
CA VAL A 212 5.74 -1.90 13.77
C VAL A 212 4.80 -2.61 12.78
N LEU A 213 3.61 -2.06 12.52
CA LEU A 213 2.68 -2.57 11.50
C LEU A 213 3.29 -2.52 10.09
N ALA A 214 4.07 -1.48 9.77
CA ALA A 214 4.81 -1.41 8.51
C ALA A 214 5.84 -2.53 8.39
N TRP A 215 6.61 -2.78 9.45
CA TRP A 215 7.53 -3.91 9.47
C TRP A 215 6.85 -5.27 9.46
N TYR A 216 5.65 -5.40 10.03
CA TYR A 216 4.84 -6.60 9.87
C TYR A 216 4.45 -6.84 8.41
N ASN A 217 3.98 -5.81 7.69
CA ASN A 217 3.65 -5.90 6.27
C ASN A 217 4.91 -6.21 5.42
N MET A 218 6.05 -5.59 5.73
CA MET A 218 7.34 -5.91 5.11
C MET A 218 7.72 -7.38 5.34
N ALA A 219 7.63 -7.86 6.58
CA ALA A 219 7.96 -9.23 6.94
C ALA A 219 7.02 -10.23 6.25
N HIS A 220 5.72 -9.95 6.16
CA HIS A 220 4.78 -10.74 5.38
C HIS A 220 5.27 -10.93 3.94
N ILE A 221 5.61 -9.83 3.24
CA ILE A 221 6.09 -9.88 1.85
C ILE A 221 7.35 -10.75 1.72
N ILE A 222 8.33 -10.56 2.60
CA ILE A 222 9.59 -11.32 2.58
C ILE A 222 9.34 -12.80 2.89
N TYR A 223 8.57 -13.10 3.94
CA TYR A 223 8.36 -14.46 4.41
C TYR A 223 7.51 -15.26 3.44
N LEU A 224 6.51 -14.63 2.82
CA LEU A 224 5.70 -15.25 1.78
C LEU A 224 6.58 -15.68 0.59
N ASP A 225 7.56 -14.86 0.21
CA ASP A 225 8.50 -15.16 -0.87
C ASP A 225 9.54 -16.22 -0.51
N VAL A 226 10.08 -16.18 0.72
CA VAL A 226 11.12 -17.13 1.14
C VAL A 226 10.54 -18.51 1.47
N PHE A 227 9.43 -18.55 2.21
CA PHE A 227 8.85 -19.80 2.69
C PHE A 227 7.78 -20.38 1.76
N GLN A 228 7.36 -19.63 0.72
CA GLN A 228 6.34 -20.05 -0.26
C GLN A 228 5.01 -20.47 0.40
N ARG A 229 4.72 -19.93 1.58
CA ARG A 229 3.47 -20.12 2.33
C ARG A 229 3.22 -18.90 3.21
N ASP A 230 1.95 -18.64 3.53
CA ASP A 230 1.57 -17.49 4.33
C ASP A 230 1.86 -17.72 5.82
N VAL A 231 3.08 -17.42 6.25
CA VAL A 231 3.53 -17.56 7.64
C VAL A 231 3.05 -16.40 8.52
N LEU A 232 2.88 -15.22 7.95
CA LEU A 232 2.53 -13.98 8.64
C LEU A 232 1.31 -13.35 7.95
N PRO A 233 0.09 -13.86 8.16
CA PRO A 233 -1.08 -13.51 7.36
C PRO A 233 -1.57 -12.07 7.61
N VAL A 234 -1.73 -11.31 6.54
CA VAL A 234 -2.25 -9.92 6.58
C VAL A 234 -3.76 -9.80 6.72
N GLY A 235 -4.48 -10.93 6.67
CA GLY A 235 -5.93 -10.98 6.82
C GLY A 235 -6.72 -10.45 5.61
N PRO A 236 -8.03 -10.72 5.54
CA PRO A 236 -8.86 -10.31 4.41
C PRO A 236 -9.16 -8.80 4.44
N ALA A 237 -9.37 -8.21 3.27
CA ALA A 237 -9.83 -6.83 3.13
C ALA A 237 -11.11 -6.55 3.96
N PRO A 238 -11.09 -5.59 4.90
CA PRO A 238 -12.23 -5.29 5.78
C PRO A 238 -13.52 -4.96 5.03
N LEU A 239 -13.45 -4.16 3.97
CA LEU A 239 -14.64 -3.75 3.22
C LEU A 239 -15.22 -4.87 2.36
N LYS A 240 -14.40 -5.82 1.88
CA LYS A 240 -14.91 -7.01 1.18
C LYS A 240 -15.70 -7.92 2.12
N LYS A 241 -15.31 -7.98 3.41
CA LYS A 241 -16.04 -8.74 4.44
C LYS A 241 -17.38 -8.08 4.79
N LEU A 242 -17.40 -6.75 4.94
CA LEU A 242 -18.61 -5.99 5.31
C LEU A 242 -19.62 -5.88 4.16
N CYS A 243 -19.16 -5.65 2.93
CA CYS A 243 -20.05 -5.44 1.79
C CYS A 243 -20.73 -6.71 1.27
N GLY A 244 -20.46 -7.89 1.85
CA GLY A 244 -21.07 -9.17 1.44
C GLY A 244 -21.02 -9.42 -0.07
N ARG A 245 -20.08 -8.74 -0.78
CA ARG A 245 -20.14 -8.61 -2.23
C ARG A 245 -19.56 -9.88 -2.82
N ARG A 246 -20.38 -10.95 -2.81
CA ARG A 246 -20.46 -11.84 -3.96
C ARG A 246 -20.55 -10.90 -5.15
N TYR A 247 -19.56 -10.92 -6.03
CA TYR A 247 -19.76 -10.42 -7.37
C TYR A 247 -20.85 -11.29 -8.01
N ILE A 248 -22.12 -10.99 -7.71
CA ILE A 248 -23.20 -11.21 -8.65
C ILE A 248 -23.05 -10.01 -9.58
N VAL A 249 -22.30 -10.19 -10.68
CA VAL A 249 -22.45 -9.29 -11.82
C VAL A 249 -23.82 -9.64 -12.41
N ASN A 250 -24.85 -8.98 -11.90
CA ASN A 250 -26.10 -8.74 -12.62
C ASN A 250 -26.64 -7.40 -12.12
N ASP A 251 -27.30 -6.73 -13.07
CA ASP A 251 -28.19 -5.58 -12.90
C ASP A 251 -27.54 -4.21 -13.07
N HIS A 252 -27.32 -3.86 -14.34
CA HIS A 252 -27.93 -2.65 -14.91
C HIS A 252 -28.21 -2.90 -16.40
N PHE A 253 -29.25 -3.70 -16.67
CA PHE A 253 -30.24 -3.32 -17.67
C PHE A 253 -31.40 -2.73 -16.88
N GLU A 254 -31.56 -1.41 -16.92
CA GLU A 254 -32.84 -0.72 -16.72
C GLU A 254 -32.62 0.79 -16.89
N HIS A 255 -32.64 1.24 -18.14
CA HIS A 255 -33.41 2.43 -18.51
C HIS A 255 -33.99 2.16 -19.90
N ALA A 256 -35.29 2.43 -19.98
CA ALA A 256 -36.24 2.11 -21.04
C ALA A 256 -35.85 2.63 -22.44
#